data_AF-A0A3D0F6B6-F1
#
_entry.id   AF-A0A3D0F6B6-F1
#
_cell.length_a   1.000
_cell.length_b   1.000
_cell.length_c   1.000
_cell.angle_alpha   90.00
_cell.angle_beta   90.00
_cell.angle_gamma   90.00
#
_symmetry.space_group_name_H-M   'P 1'
#
loop_
_entity.id
_entity.type
_entity.pdbx_description
1 polymer ?
#
loop_
_entity_poly.entity_id
_entity_poly.type
_entity_poly.pdbx_seq_one_letter_code
_entity_poly.pdbx_strand_id
1 'polypeptide(L)'
;MQHPKDEYILSLIGDEKTKERGLSLLIDKYKERIYWHIRRLVVSHEDAQDVMQETFFNACRYIDRFESESRLYTWLYRIATNECIRVFRKNKLIFTSYDSVKEELINKLYYETSDESDKIVLKFQEAILHLPKKQRLVFNLRYYDEMSYEDISKVLNISTSSSKTNYHYASEKVKNYMLKL
;
A
#
# COMPACT_ATOMS: atom_id res chain seq x y z
N MET A 1 8.83 -15.66 -13.32
CA MET A 1 8.91 -15.12 -14.69
C MET A 1 9.58 -13.77 -14.63
N GLN A 2 10.55 -13.46 -15.50
CA GLN A 2 11.14 -12.13 -15.55
C GLN A 2 10.14 -11.19 -16.24
N HIS A 3 9.52 -10.28 -15.48
CA HIS A 3 8.57 -9.34 -16.06
C HIS A 3 9.29 -8.36 -17.00
N PRO A 4 8.64 -7.95 -18.10
CA PRO A 4 9.23 -6.99 -19.03
C PRO A 4 9.54 -5.65 -18.33
N LYS A 5 10.51 -4.92 -18.88
CA LYS A 5 10.85 -3.57 -18.40
C LYS A 5 9.69 -2.60 -18.63
N ASP A 6 9.62 -1.55 -17.81
CA ASP A 6 8.52 -0.58 -17.88
C ASP A 6 8.49 0.14 -19.22
N GLU A 7 9.65 0.44 -19.82
CA GLU A 7 9.74 1.11 -21.10
C GLU A 7 9.09 0.31 -22.24
N TYR A 8 9.22 -1.03 -22.19
CA TYR A 8 8.58 -1.91 -23.17
C TYR A 8 7.06 -2.00 -22.96
N ILE A 9 6.62 -2.05 -21.70
CA ILE A 9 5.19 -2.03 -21.36
C ILE A 9 4.58 -0.73 -21.89
N LEU A 10 5.22 0.41 -21.62
CA LEU A 10 4.75 1.73 -22.05
C LEU A 10 4.77 1.87 -23.59
N SER A 11 5.77 1.32 -24.28
CA SER A 11 5.80 1.36 -25.74
C SER A 11 4.63 0.58 -26.36
N LEU A 12 4.23 -0.54 -25.78
CA LEU A 12 3.05 -1.29 -26.23
C LEU A 12 1.74 -0.53 -25.96
N ILE A 13 1.66 0.19 -24.83
CA ILE A 13 0.48 0.98 -24.47
C ILE A 13 0.28 2.18 -25.42
N GLY A 14 1.37 2.73 -25.95
CA GLY A 14 1.35 3.86 -26.89
C GLY A 14 0.85 3.54 -28.30
N ASP A 15 0.77 2.26 -28.69
CA ASP A 15 0.21 1.82 -29.98
C ASP A 15 -1.15 1.17 -29.77
N GLU A 16 -2.19 1.70 -30.42
CA GLU A 16 -3.57 1.23 -30.35
C GLU A 16 -3.71 -0.28 -30.61
N LYS A 17 -2.91 -0.83 -31.53
CA LYS A 17 -2.95 -2.27 -31.87
C LYS A 17 -2.36 -3.16 -30.79
N THR A 18 -1.48 -2.62 -29.93
CA THR A 18 -0.81 -3.38 -28.87
C THR A 18 -1.20 -2.94 -27.46
N LYS A 19 -2.08 -1.94 -27.34
CA LYS A 19 -2.44 -1.31 -26.08
C LYS A 19 -2.98 -2.28 -25.04
N GLU A 20 -3.88 -3.17 -25.46
CA GLU A 20 -4.45 -4.21 -24.58
C GLU A 20 -3.36 -5.13 -24.02
N ARG A 21 -2.42 -5.57 -24.86
CA ARG A 21 -1.28 -6.39 -24.44
C ARG A 21 -0.38 -5.64 -23.46
N GLY A 22 -0.11 -4.36 -23.72
CA GLY A 22 0.66 -3.51 -22.82
C GLY A 22 0.00 -3.38 -21.44
N LEU A 23 -1.31 -3.13 -21.41
CA LEU A 23 -2.09 -3.07 -20.17
C LEU A 23 -2.11 -4.41 -19.41
N SER A 24 -2.28 -5.53 -20.11
CA SER A 24 -2.23 -6.86 -19.50
C SER A 24 -0.86 -7.12 -18.86
N LEU A 25 0.24 -6.78 -19.54
CA LEU A 25 1.59 -6.91 -18.98
C LEU A 25 1.84 -6.01 -17.77
N LEU A 26 1.27 -4.80 -17.78
CA LEU A 26 1.31 -3.89 -16.63
C LEU A 26 0.61 -4.52 -15.43
N ILE A 27 -0.60 -5.03 -15.61
CA ILE A 27 -1.37 -5.67 -14.53
C ILE A 27 -0.61 -6.89 -14.02
N ASP A 28 -0.18 -7.78 -14.90
CA ASP A 28 0.54 -9.00 -14.50
C ASP A 28 1.83 -8.73 -13.75
N LYS A 29 2.56 -7.67 -14.11
CA LYS A 29 3.79 -7.26 -13.44
C LYS A 29 3.54 -6.70 -12.04
N TYR A 30 2.46 -5.97 -11.83
CA TYR A 30 2.27 -5.18 -10.60
C TYR A 30 1.17 -5.70 -9.67
N LYS A 31 0.28 -6.59 -10.13
CA LYS A 31 -0.89 -7.07 -9.37
C LYS A 31 -0.55 -7.57 -7.98
N GLU A 32 0.49 -8.40 -7.84
CA GLU A 32 0.84 -8.98 -6.55
C GLU A 32 1.37 -7.92 -5.56
N ARG A 33 2.28 -7.06 -6.02
CA ARG A 33 2.84 -5.99 -5.17
C ARG A 33 1.77 -5.00 -4.73
N ILE A 34 0.90 -4.60 -5.65
CA ILE A 34 -0.23 -3.70 -5.38
C ILE A 34 -1.23 -4.36 -4.45
N TYR A 35 -1.53 -5.65 -4.62
CA TYR A 35 -2.39 -6.39 -3.71
C TYR A 35 -1.85 -6.38 -2.28
N TRP A 36 -0.58 -6.74 -2.09
CA TRP A 36 0.03 -6.75 -0.76
C TRP A 36 0.10 -5.35 -0.14
N HIS A 37 0.33 -4.32 -0.95
CA HIS A 37 0.25 -2.94 -0.50
C HIS A 37 -1.15 -2.58 0.02
N ILE A 38 -2.19 -2.91 -0.74
CA ILE A 38 -3.59 -2.68 -0.35
C ILE A 38 -3.94 -3.45 0.93
N ARG A 39 -3.56 -4.73 1.03
CA ARG A 39 -3.83 -5.60 2.19
C ARG A 39 -3.18 -5.11 3.49
N ARG A 40 -2.11 -4.32 3.42
CA ARG A 40 -1.50 -3.68 4.60
C ARG A 40 -2.23 -2.42 5.05
N LEU A 41 -3.09 -1.87 4.21
CA LEU A 41 -3.85 -0.66 4.51
C LEU A 41 -5.29 -1.00 4.89
N VAL A 42 -5.90 -1.94 4.17
CA VAL A 42 -7.32 -2.32 4.27
C VAL A 42 -7.47 -3.64 5.02
N VAL A 43 -8.41 -3.68 5.97
CA VAL A 43 -8.59 -4.82 6.88
C VAL A 43 -9.37 -5.97 6.24
N SER A 44 -10.50 -5.69 5.58
CA SER A 44 -11.34 -6.71 4.95
C SER A 44 -10.73 -7.22 3.64
N HIS A 45 -10.84 -8.53 3.41
CA HIS A 45 -10.46 -9.13 2.12
C HIS A 45 -11.34 -8.60 0.98
N GLU A 46 -12.64 -8.42 1.22
CA GLU A 46 -13.60 -7.93 0.21
C GLU A 46 -13.23 -6.50 -0.20
N ASP A 47 -13.04 -5.61 0.78
CA ASP A 47 -12.60 -4.23 0.52
C ASP A 47 -11.27 -4.21 -0.26
N ALA A 48 -10.36 -5.14 0.02
CA ALA A 48 -9.07 -5.21 -0.68
C ALA A 48 -9.22 -5.65 -2.15
N GLN A 49 -10.12 -6.59 -2.45
CA GLN A 49 -10.43 -6.99 -3.83
C GLN A 49 -11.06 -5.83 -4.60
N ASP A 50 -12.01 -5.13 -3.98
CA ASP A 50 -12.67 -3.97 -4.60
C ASP A 50 -11.68 -2.84 -4.87
N VAL A 51 -10.82 -2.52 -3.90
CA VAL A 51 -9.76 -1.51 -4.06
C VAL A 51 -8.78 -1.92 -5.17
N MET A 52 -8.42 -3.20 -5.25
CA MET A 52 -7.52 -3.70 -6.29
C MET A 52 -8.13 -3.56 -7.68
N GLN A 53 -9.39 -3.96 -7.85
CA GLN A 53 -10.12 -3.81 -9.12
C GLN A 53 -10.19 -2.34 -9.54
N GLU A 54 -10.63 -1.47 -8.65
CA GLU A 54 -10.75 -0.04 -8.94
C GLU A 54 -9.38 0.61 -9.20
N THR A 55 -8.31 0.14 -8.54
CA THR A 55 -6.94 0.58 -8.80
C THR A 55 -6.53 0.31 -10.24
N PHE A 56 -6.71 -0.92 -10.73
CA PHE A 56 -6.32 -1.27 -12.09
C PHE A 56 -7.28 -0.70 -13.13
N PHE A 57 -8.57 -0.58 -12.82
CA PHE A 57 -9.51 0.15 -13.66
C PHE A 57 -9.07 1.61 -13.87
N ASN A 58 -8.74 2.32 -12.79
CA ASN A 58 -8.25 3.69 -12.87
C ASN A 58 -6.86 3.78 -13.52
N ALA A 59 -5.99 2.81 -13.31
CA ALA A 59 -4.72 2.73 -14.02
C ALA A 59 -4.94 2.63 -15.54
N CYS A 60 -5.77 1.70 -16.01
CA CYS A 60 -6.11 1.59 -17.43
C CYS A 60 -6.76 2.88 -17.97
N ARG A 61 -7.66 3.50 -17.21
CA ARG A 61 -8.36 4.73 -17.59
C ARG A 61 -7.44 5.94 -17.72
N TYR A 62 -6.42 6.05 -16.87
CA TYR A 62 -5.56 7.23 -16.79
C TYR A 62 -4.16 7.01 -17.34
N ILE A 63 -3.85 5.84 -17.90
CA ILE A 63 -2.51 5.51 -18.39
C ILE A 63 -2.02 6.47 -19.47
N ASP A 64 -2.92 6.96 -20.33
CA ASP A 64 -2.58 7.91 -21.41
C ASP A 64 -2.18 9.30 -20.86
N ARG A 65 -2.43 9.57 -19.58
CA ARG A 65 -2.03 10.80 -18.87
C ARG A 65 -0.76 10.61 -18.03
N PHE A 66 -0.09 9.46 -18.15
CA PHE A 66 1.15 9.21 -17.44
C PHE A 66 2.32 9.90 -18.17
N GLU A 67 2.79 11.01 -17.61
CA GLU A 67 3.83 11.87 -18.22
C GLU A 67 5.27 11.44 -17.85
N SER A 68 5.49 10.24 -17.30
CA SER A 68 6.82 9.72 -16.92
C SER A 68 7.63 10.58 -15.93
N GLU A 69 7.00 11.52 -15.22
CA GLU A 69 7.63 12.30 -14.12
C GLU A 69 7.96 11.45 -12.87
N SER A 70 7.50 10.20 -12.86
CA SER A 70 7.78 9.20 -11.83
C SER A 70 7.93 7.84 -12.49
N ARG A 71 8.46 6.86 -11.76
CA ARG A 71 8.45 5.48 -12.25
C ARG A 71 7.02 4.97 -12.33
N LEU A 72 6.76 4.04 -13.25
CA LEU A 72 5.41 3.50 -13.47
C LEU A 72 4.83 2.87 -12.20
N TYR A 73 5.65 2.14 -11.43
CA TYR A 73 5.22 1.61 -10.14
C TYR A 73 4.85 2.72 -9.15
N THR A 74 5.62 3.81 -9.06
CA THR A 74 5.32 4.93 -8.16
C THR A 74 3.95 5.54 -8.48
N TRP A 75 3.63 5.69 -9.76
CA TRP A 75 2.33 6.16 -10.21
C TRP A 75 1.19 5.18 -9.87
N LEU A 76 1.39 3.87 -10.06
CA LEU A 76 0.41 2.85 -9.66
C LEU A 76 0.15 2.83 -8.15
N TYR A 77 1.22 2.93 -7.34
CA TYR A 77 1.10 3.00 -5.88
C TYR A 77 0.34 4.25 -5.43
N ARG A 78 0.50 5.38 -6.13
CA ARG A 78 -0.30 6.59 -5.88
C ARG A 78 -1.79 6.32 -6.11
N ILE A 79 -2.15 5.66 -7.21
CA ILE A 79 -3.54 5.27 -7.47
C ILE A 79 -4.02 4.36 -6.34
N ALA A 80 -3.34 3.25 -6.09
CA ALA A 80 -3.71 2.27 -5.05
C ALA A 80 -3.88 2.90 -3.66
N THR A 81 -2.98 3.79 -3.27
CA THR A 81 -3.04 4.48 -1.98
C THR A 81 -4.26 5.41 -1.90
N ASN A 82 -4.54 6.17 -2.98
CA ASN A 82 -5.71 7.03 -3.04
C ASN A 82 -7.02 6.24 -2.96
N GLU A 83 -7.05 5.08 -3.61
CA GLU A 83 -8.17 4.14 -3.59
C GLU A 83 -8.42 3.60 -2.17
N CYS A 84 -7.37 3.15 -1.47
CA CYS A 84 -7.44 2.77 -0.05
C CYS A 84 -7.98 3.93 0.81
N ILE A 85 -7.45 5.14 0.63
CA ILE A 85 -7.88 6.32 1.38
C ILE A 85 -9.35 6.66 1.10
N ARG A 86 -9.83 6.49 -0.13
CA ARG A 86 -11.22 6.72 -0.50
C ARG A 86 -12.14 5.76 0.23
N VAL A 87 -11.82 4.46 0.25
CA VAL A 87 -12.58 3.45 0.99
C VAL A 87 -12.62 3.79 2.48
N PHE A 88 -11.49 4.19 3.08
CA PHE A 88 -11.47 4.64 4.49
C PHE A 88 -12.34 5.87 4.76
N ARG A 89 -12.48 6.80 3.80
CA ARG A 89 -13.34 7.98 3.95
C ARG A 89 -14.82 7.65 3.81
N LYS A 90 -15.17 6.70 2.93
CA LYS A 90 -16.53 6.21 2.72
C LYS A 90 -17.03 5.44 3.95
N ASN A 91 -16.17 4.63 4.54
CA ASN A 91 -16.46 3.84 5.74
C ASN A 91 -16.32 4.68 7.03
N LYS A 92 -16.89 5.90 7.07
CA LYS A 92 -16.81 6.85 8.20
C LYS A 92 -17.22 6.27 9.57
N LEU A 93 -17.87 5.11 9.60
CA LEU A 93 -18.18 4.34 10.81
C LEU A 93 -16.98 3.58 11.40
N ILE A 94 -15.91 3.37 10.62
CA ILE A 94 -14.70 2.67 11.07
C ILE A 94 -13.64 3.64 11.63
N PHE A 95 -13.82 4.96 11.47
CA PHE A 95 -12.98 5.92 12.21
C PHE A 95 -13.34 5.97 13.71
N THR A 96 -14.56 5.57 14.07
CA THR A 96 -15.03 5.37 15.46
C THR A 96 -14.83 3.91 15.94
N SER A 97 -14.37 3.02 15.06
CA SER A 97 -14.12 1.60 15.33
C SER A 97 -12.63 1.25 15.31
N TYR A 98 -11.76 2.26 15.34
CA TYR A 98 -10.32 2.00 15.39
C TYR A 98 -9.90 1.22 16.65
N ASP A 99 -10.68 1.27 17.73
CA ASP A 99 -10.47 0.39 18.89
C ASP A 99 -11.20 -0.96 18.74
N SER A 100 -12.43 -1.02 18.20
CA SER A 100 -13.18 -2.28 18.10
C SER A 100 -12.78 -3.20 16.94
N VAL A 101 -12.44 -2.68 15.75
CA VAL A 101 -11.86 -3.47 14.65
C VAL A 101 -10.42 -3.86 14.97
N LYS A 102 -9.71 -3.03 15.75
CA LYS A 102 -8.37 -3.36 16.23
C LYS A 102 -8.41 -4.51 17.22
N GLU A 103 -9.30 -4.49 18.21
CA GLU A 103 -9.50 -5.62 19.12
C GLU A 103 -9.94 -6.88 18.38
N GLU A 104 -10.87 -6.79 17.43
CA GLU A 104 -11.31 -7.96 16.65
C GLU A 104 -10.20 -8.54 15.78
N LEU A 105 -9.42 -7.69 15.11
CA LEU A 105 -8.29 -8.12 14.27
C LEU A 105 -7.15 -8.69 15.12
N ILE A 106 -6.84 -8.06 16.25
CA ILE A 106 -5.87 -8.55 17.24
C ILE A 106 -6.35 -9.88 17.80
N ASN A 107 -7.61 -10.01 18.21
CA ASN A 107 -8.16 -11.25 18.73
C ASN A 107 -8.10 -12.37 17.69
N LYS A 108 -8.47 -12.11 16.44
CA LYS A 108 -8.37 -13.09 15.35
C LYS A 108 -6.92 -13.54 15.12
N LEU A 109 -5.99 -12.60 15.14
CA LEU A 109 -4.56 -12.85 15.06
C LEU A 109 -4.06 -13.74 16.22
N TYR A 110 -4.49 -13.46 17.46
CA TYR A 110 -4.16 -14.27 18.64
C TYR A 110 -4.81 -15.66 18.63
N TYR A 111 -6.05 -15.80 18.15
CA TYR A 111 -6.77 -17.08 18.10
C TYR A 111 -6.17 -18.07 17.09
N GLU A 112 -5.52 -17.59 16.03
CA GLU A 112 -4.88 -18.42 15.00
C GLU A 112 -3.43 -18.82 15.37
N THR A 113 -2.90 -18.35 16.51
CA THR A 113 -1.50 -18.45 16.91
C THR A 113 -1.30 -19.41 18.09
N SER A 114 -0.50 -20.47 17.89
CA SER A 114 -0.11 -21.42 18.95
C SER A 114 1.38 -21.34 19.31
N ASP A 115 2.20 -20.61 18.53
CA ASP A 115 3.66 -20.55 18.66
C ASP A 115 4.16 -19.17 19.16
N GLU A 116 5.28 -19.15 19.88
CA GLU A 116 5.94 -17.94 20.39
C GLU A 116 6.45 -17.03 19.26
N SER A 117 6.88 -17.60 18.13
CA SER A 117 7.31 -16.83 16.95
C SER A 117 6.19 -15.98 16.39
N ASP A 118 4.95 -16.48 16.47
CA ASP A 118 3.80 -15.77 15.94
C ASP A 118 3.48 -14.56 16.81
N LYS A 119 3.64 -14.64 18.14
CA LYS A 119 3.40 -13.51 19.06
C LYS A 119 4.24 -12.28 18.74
N ILE A 120 5.51 -12.46 18.35
CA ILE A 120 6.39 -11.32 17.97
C ILE A 120 5.89 -10.66 16.69
N VAL A 121 5.48 -11.47 15.71
CA VAL A 121 4.89 -11.00 14.45
C VAL A 121 3.58 -10.26 14.73
N LEU A 122 2.73 -10.79 15.60
CA LEU A 122 1.48 -10.16 16.01
C LEU A 122 1.72 -8.81 16.70
N LYS A 123 2.63 -8.76 17.67
CA LYS A 123 3.01 -7.52 18.36
C LYS A 123 3.57 -6.48 17.39
N PHE A 124 4.32 -6.91 16.37
CA PHE A 124 4.82 -6.02 15.33
C PHE A 124 3.70 -5.45 14.46
N GLN A 125 2.74 -6.28 14.05
CA GLN A 125 1.55 -5.80 13.32
C GLN A 125 0.74 -4.82 14.18
N GLU A 126 0.55 -5.15 15.45
CA GLU A 126 -0.13 -4.28 16.40
C GLU A 126 0.58 -2.92 16.55
N ALA A 127 1.90 -2.90 16.64
CA ALA A 127 2.69 -1.67 16.69
C ALA A 127 2.45 -0.77 15.47
N ILE A 128 2.41 -1.35 14.27
CA ILE A 128 2.11 -0.64 13.01
C ILE A 128 0.67 -0.12 13.02
N LEU A 129 -0.27 -0.92 13.52
CA LEU A 129 -1.67 -0.54 13.68
C LEU A 129 -1.89 0.54 14.74
N HIS A 130 -0.93 0.83 15.62
CA HIS A 130 -1.00 1.96 16.55
C HIS A 130 -0.46 3.28 15.97
N LEU A 131 0.22 3.22 14.82
CA LEU A 131 0.78 4.43 14.21
C LEU A 131 -0.32 5.38 13.70
N PRO A 132 -0.14 6.70 13.85
CA PRO A 132 -0.95 7.69 13.14
C PRO A 132 -0.99 7.41 11.64
N LYS A 133 -2.13 7.64 10.99
CA LYS A 133 -2.38 7.28 9.59
C LYS A 133 -1.23 7.62 8.63
N LYS A 134 -0.73 8.86 8.67
CA LYS A 134 0.36 9.31 7.78
C LYS A 134 1.67 8.58 8.06
N GLN A 135 1.98 8.33 9.34
CA GLN A 135 3.16 7.58 9.76
C GLN A 135 3.06 6.12 9.33
N ARG A 136 1.89 5.48 9.49
CA ARG A 136 1.64 4.11 9.01
C ARG A 136 1.82 3.97 7.51
N LEU A 137 1.25 4.90 6.73
CA LEU A 137 1.38 4.89 5.26
C LEU A 137 2.85 4.97 4.85
N VAL A 138 3.59 5.93 5.40
CA VAL A 138 5.02 6.08 5.11
C VAL A 138 5.82 4.86 5.56
N PHE A 139 5.52 4.31 6.74
CA PHE A 139 6.17 3.10 7.25
C PHE A 139 5.97 1.91 6.31
N ASN A 140 4.73 1.64 5.91
CA ASN A 140 4.43 0.52 5.01
C ASN A 140 5.14 0.66 3.65
N LEU A 141 5.08 1.86 3.05
CA LEU A 141 5.74 2.12 1.77
C LEU A 141 7.27 1.99 1.86
N ARG A 142 7.86 2.37 2.99
CA ARG A 142 9.32 2.31 3.16
C ARG A 142 9.82 0.93 3.56
N TYR A 143 9.12 0.27 4.49
CA TYR A 143 9.55 -0.99 5.10
C TYR A 143 9.20 -2.20 4.23
N TYR A 144 7.98 -2.29 3.72
CA TYR A 144 7.54 -3.45 2.94
C TYR A 144 7.70 -3.24 1.44
N ASP A 145 7.44 -2.04 0.95
CA ASP A 145 7.54 -1.73 -0.49
C ASP A 145 8.92 -1.21 -0.89
N GLU A 146 9.85 -1.08 0.08
CA GLU A 146 11.23 -0.64 -0.09
C GLU A 146 11.39 0.68 -0.85
N MET A 147 10.34 1.51 -0.89
CA MET A 147 10.31 2.71 -1.72
C MET A 147 11.28 3.77 -1.22
N SER A 148 11.83 4.55 -2.15
CA SER A 148 12.65 5.73 -1.84
C SER A 148 11.79 6.82 -1.18
N TYR A 149 12.41 7.71 -0.40
CA TYR A 149 11.67 8.82 0.21
C TYR A 149 11.09 9.78 -0.84
N GLU A 150 11.76 9.89 -1.99
CA GLU A 150 11.35 10.63 -3.17
C GLU A 150 10.13 10.00 -3.85
N ASP A 151 10.07 8.67 -3.96
CA ASP A 151 8.88 8.00 -4.50
C ASP A 151 7.70 8.08 -3.52
N ILE A 152 7.96 7.91 -2.23
CA ILE A 152 6.93 8.05 -1.18
C ILE A 152 6.33 9.46 -1.20
N SER A 153 7.16 10.49 -1.43
CA SER A 153 6.70 11.87 -1.49
C SER A 153 5.72 12.09 -2.66
N LYS A 154 5.99 11.45 -3.81
CA LYS A 154 5.10 11.44 -4.99
C LYS A 154 3.82 10.63 -4.76
N VAL A 155 3.91 9.47 -4.11
CA VAL A 155 2.74 8.62 -3.77
C VAL A 155 1.78 9.35 -2.83
N LEU A 156 2.30 9.96 -1.78
CA LEU A 156 1.49 10.59 -0.73
C LEU A 156 1.21 12.08 -0.95
N ASN A 157 1.76 12.67 -2.01
CA ASN A 157 1.72 14.11 -2.29
C ASN A 157 2.18 14.96 -1.09
N ILE A 158 3.39 14.69 -0.61
CA ILE A 158 4.05 15.41 0.51
C ILE A 158 5.48 15.77 0.13
N SER A 159 6.17 16.58 0.92
CA SER A 159 7.60 16.83 0.69
C SER A 159 8.45 15.61 1.06
N THR A 160 9.60 15.44 0.39
CA THR A 160 10.59 14.39 0.72
C THR A 160 11.10 14.53 2.16
N SER A 161 11.22 15.74 2.68
CA SER A 161 11.54 15.95 4.10
C SER A 161 10.40 15.43 5.00
N SER A 162 9.15 15.66 4.62
CA SER A 162 7.99 15.13 5.35
C SER A 162 7.96 13.59 5.34
N SER A 163 8.30 12.93 4.23
CA SER A 163 8.38 11.45 4.20
C SER A 163 9.48 10.93 5.13
N LYS A 164 10.68 11.53 5.12
CA LYS A 164 11.78 11.18 6.05
C LYS A 164 11.38 11.34 7.51
N THR A 165 10.82 12.49 7.88
CA THR A 165 10.41 12.78 9.26
C THR A 165 9.29 11.84 9.72
N ASN A 166 8.30 11.56 8.87
CA ASN A 166 7.22 10.63 9.23
C ASN A 166 7.76 9.20 9.41
N TYR A 167 8.70 8.77 8.59
CA TYR A 167 9.31 7.45 8.74
C TYR A 167 10.11 7.33 10.03
N HIS A 168 10.93 8.34 10.35
CA HIS A 168 11.71 8.37 11.59
C HIS A 168 10.81 8.20 12.82
N TYR A 169 9.77 9.03 12.95
CA TYR A 169 8.87 8.92 14.09
C TYR A 169 8.05 7.62 14.08
N ALA A 170 7.73 7.08 12.90
CA ALA A 170 7.07 5.79 12.80
C ALA A 170 7.97 4.65 13.31
N SER A 171 9.23 4.60 12.87
CA SER A 171 10.18 3.56 13.26
C SER A 171 10.51 3.61 14.75
N GLU A 172 10.67 4.81 15.32
CA GLU A 172 10.85 4.98 16.77
C GLU A 172 9.64 4.49 17.56
N LYS A 173 8.43 4.83 17.14
CA LYS A 173 7.21 4.37 17.82
C LYS A 173 7.04 2.87 17.76
N VAL A 174 7.29 2.25 16.59
CA VAL A 174 7.26 0.80 16.45
C VAL A 174 8.31 0.16 17.36
N LYS A 175 9.55 0.65 17.35
CA LYS A 175 10.61 0.17 18.24
C LYS A 175 10.20 0.26 19.71
N ASN A 176 9.71 1.42 20.15
CA ASN A 176 9.29 1.63 21.54
C ASN A 176 8.11 0.73 21.93
N TYR A 177 7.17 0.48 21.02
CA TYR A 177 6.07 -0.45 21.25
C TYR A 177 6.57 -1.89 21.41
N MET A 178 7.52 -2.32 20.57
CA MET A 178 8.10 -3.66 20.66
C MET A 178 8.89 -3.89 21.96
N LEU A 179 9.57 -2.85 22.46
CA LEU A 179 10.40 -2.91 23.67
C LEU A 179 9.64 -2.80 24.98
N LYS A 180 8.38 -2.35 24.98
CA LYS A 180 7.53 -2.38 26.18
C LYS A 180 7.15 -3.83 26.48
N LEU A 181 7.58 -4.35 27.62
CA LEU A 181 7.15 -5.63 28.18
C LEU A 181 5.68 -5.57 28.58
#